data_AF-A0A4R6P0K5-F1
#
_entry.id   AF-A0A4R6P0K5-F1
#
_cell.length_a   1.000
_cell.length_b   1.000
_cell.length_c   1.000
_cell.angle_alpha   90.00
_cell.angle_beta   90.00
_cell.angle_gamma   90.00
#
_symmetry.space_group_name_H-M   'P 1'
#
loop_
_entity.id
_entity.type
_entity.pdbx_description
1 polymer ?
#
loop_
_entity_poly.entity_id
_entity_poly.type
_entity_poly.pdbx_seq_one_letter_code
_entity_poly.pdbx_strand_id
1 'polypeptide(L)'
;MTHRRIGRVAIAGLAVITALGLSACTEDKPAAKTTTTAKATTTTPTDDALPPVPSVEELNAQLNTALDPSVPNEQKLDFVQGGEADPELPNRLAVAARDAGAQVQVTEVTSFGDSVNAKANFTVNGQTNVVDVPFVADAGKWKVQKAWACTMLTNLGQQSAACV
;
A
#
# COMPACT_ATOMS: atom_id res chain seq x y z
N MET A 1 -7.97 -20.44 -46.28
CA MET A 1 -6.90 -21.42 -46.00
C MET A 1 -6.47 -21.24 -44.55
N THR A 2 -6.91 -22.15 -43.69
CA THR A 2 -6.76 -22.13 -42.23
C THR A 2 -5.42 -22.76 -41.85
N HIS A 3 -4.50 -22.00 -41.26
CA HIS A 3 -3.22 -22.52 -40.79
C HIS A 3 -3.40 -23.25 -39.44
N ARG A 4 -3.38 -24.57 -39.50
CA ARG A 4 -3.23 -25.46 -38.35
C ARG A 4 -1.79 -25.93 -38.28
N ARG A 5 -1.06 -25.60 -37.22
CA ARG A 5 0.13 -26.35 -36.78
C ARG A 5 0.16 -26.35 -35.25
N ILE A 6 -0.22 -27.49 -34.68
CA ILE A 6 -0.11 -27.76 -33.24
C ILE A 6 1.20 -28.54 -33.07
N GLY A 7 2.20 -27.89 -32.45
CA GLY A 7 3.47 -28.50 -32.11
C GLY A 7 3.34 -29.41 -30.88
N ARG A 8 3.88 -30.62 -30.99
CA ARG A 8 3.96 -31.62 -29.92
C ARG A 8 5.10 -31.23 -28.98
N VAL A 9 4.84 -31.17 -27.67
CA VAL A 9 5.89 -31.13 -26.65
C VAL A 9 5.73 -32.35 -25.77
N ALA A 10 6.77 -33.20 -25.77
CA ALA A 10 6.94 -34.32 -24.87
C ALA A 10 7.90 -33.88 -23.75
N ILE A 11 7.57 -34.15 -22.49
CA ILE A 11 8.52 -34.07 -21.37
C ILE A 11 8.32 -35.35 -20.53
N ALA A 12 9.30 -36.25 -20.64
CA ALA A 12 9.63 -37.28 -19.66
C ALA A 12 10.13 -36.58 -18.37
N GLY A 13 9.94 -37.02 -17.14
CA GLY A 13 9.98 -38.36 -16.55
C GLY A 13 10.41 -38.18 -15.08
N LEU A 14 9.86 -39.04 -14.22
CA LEU A 14 9.93 -39.19 -12.75
C LEU A 14 11.18 -38.69 -11.96
N ALA A 15 10.92 -38.26 -10.72
CA ALA A 15 11.59 -38.81 -9.52
C ALA A 15 10.73 -38.64 -8.25
N VAL A 16 10.32 -39.79 -7.67
CA VAL A 16 9.82 -39.98 -6.29
C VAL A 16 11.04 -40.01 -5.36
N ILE A 17 10.92 -39.62 -4.07
CA ILE A 17 11.55 -40.29 -2.89
C ILE A 17 11.11 -39.62 -1.56
N THR A 18 10.30 -40.39 -0.81
CA THR A 18 10.21 -40.67 0.65
C THR A 18 10.29 -39.59 1.73
N ALA A 19 9.27 -39.63 2.59
CA ALA A 19 9.23 -39.13 3.97
C ALA A 19 10.11 -39.92 4.94
N LEU A 20 10.57 -39.25 6.02
CA LEU A 20 10.93 -39.66 7.39
C LEU A 20 11.24 -38.32 8.13
N GLY A 21 10.79 -37.99 9.34
CA GLY A 21 10.20 -38.82 10.38
C GLY A 21 9.63 -38.02 11.56
N LEU A 22 9.32 -38.81 12.59
CA LEU A 22 8.46 -38.60 13.73
C LEU A 22 9.01 -37.69 14.85
N SER A 23 8.06 -37.37 15.75
CA SER A 23 8.18 -37.26 17.22
C SER A 23 8.72 -35.97 17.84
N ALA A 24 7.80 -35.15 18.35
CA ALA A 24 7.61 -34.98 19.80
C ALA A 24 6.26 -34.30 20.09
N CYS A 25 5.25 -35.09 20.49
CA CYS A 25 4.17 -34.58 21.34
C CYS A 25 4.77 -34.39 22.74
N THR A 26 4.71 -33.17 23.26
CA THR A 26 4.81 -32.92 24.69
C THR A 26 3.47 -32.33 25.11
N GLU A 27 2.66 -33.11 25.80
CA GLU A 27 1.51 -32.61 26.51
C GLU A 27 1.94 -32.27 27.94
N ASP A 28 2.05 -30.98 28.24
CA ASP A 28 1.80 -30.44 29.59
C ASP A 28 1.32 -28.98 29.46
N LYS A 29 0.29 -28.61 30.22
CA LYS A 29 -0.49 -27.35 30.18
C LYS A 29 -0.17 -26.57 31.47
N PRO A 30 -0.44 -25.25 31.65
CA PRO A 30 -0.68 -24.11 30.76
C PRO A 30 0.36 -22.96 30.99
N ALA A 31 0.66 -22.15 29.97
CA ALA A 31 1.07 -20.75 30.19
C ALA A 31 0.82 -19.91 28.93
N ALA A 32 0.13 -18.80 29.12
CA ALA A 32 -0.18 -17.84 28.09
C ALA A 32 1.09 -17.27 27.42
N LYS A 33 1.17 -17.39 26.09
CA LYS A 33 1.84 -16.39 25.25
C LYS A 33 1.21 -16.39 23.88
N THR A 34 0.36 -15.38 23.65
CA THR A 34 -0.20 -15.04 22.36
C THR A 34 0.94 -14.84 21.38
N THR A 35 1.20 -15.85 20.55
CA THR A 35 2.08 -15.70 19.39
C THR A 35 1.15 -15.49 18.20
N THR A 36 0.96 -14.23 17.85
CA THR A 36 0.24 -13.87 16.62
C THR A 36 1.09 -14.32 15.44
N THR A 37 0.75 -15.47 14.88
CA THR A 37 1.22 -15.89 13.57
C THR A 37 0.60 -14.97 12.54
N ALA A 38 1.36 -13.99 12.05
CA ALA A 38 1.00 -13.23 10.87
C ALA A 38 0.97 -14.20 9.68
N LYS A 39 -0.23 -14.63 9.29
CA LYS A 39 -0.46 -15.37 8.06
C LYS A 39 -0.40 -14.36 6.90
N ALA A 40 0.78 -14.18 6.32
CA ALA A 40 0.93 -13.54 5.02
C ALA A 40 0.23 -14.42 3.98
N THR A 41 -1.05 -14.14 3.72
CA THR A 41 -1.78 -14.79 2.63
C THR A 41 -1.41 -14.03 1.37
N THR A 42 -0.44 -14.54 0.61
CA THR A 42 -0.15 -14.03 -0.73
C THR A 42 -1.25 -14.54 -1.66
N THR A 43 -2.35 -13.81 -1.75
CA THR A 43 -3.35 -13.98 -2.81
C THR A 43 -2.91 -13.17 -4.01
N THR A 44 -2.66 -13.83 -5.13
CA THR A 44 -2.61 -13.23 -6.47
C THR A 44 -3.87 -12.38 -6.69
N PRO A 45 -3.76 -11.11 -7.14
CA PRO A 45 -4.93 -10.27 -7.34
C PRO A 45 -5.73 -10.79 -8.54
N THR A 46 -6.98 -11.18 -8.29
CA THR A 46 -8.04 -11.12 -9.29
C THR A 46 -8.43 -9.63 -9.39
N ASP A 47 -8.40 -9.10 -10.62
CA ASP A 47 -8.52 -7.67 -10.96
C ASP A 47 -9.81 -6.97 -10.45
N ASP A 48 -10.77 -7.72 -9.89
CA ASP A 48 -12.07 -7.22 -9.42
C ASP A 48 -12.27 -7.25 -7.87
N ALA A 49 -11.28 -7.71 -7.09
CA ALA A 49 -11.40 -7.75 -5.63
C ALA A 49 -10.74 -6.52 -4.98
N LEU A 50 -11.52 -5.79 -4.18
CA LEU A 50 -11.00 -4.69 -3.35
C LEU A 50 -9.86 -5.19 -2.44
N PRO A 51 -8.77 -4.43 -2.31
CA PRO A 51 -7.72 -4.75 -1.34
C PRO A 51 -8.30 -4.79 0.09
N PRO A 52 -7.74 -5.61 0.99
CA PRO A 52 -8.18 -5.64 2.38
C PRO A 52 -8.06 -4.25 3.00
N VAL A 53 -9.00 -3.89 3.90
CA VAL A 53 -8.96 -2.61 4.61
C VAL A 53 -7.66 -2.55 5.44
N PRO A 54 -6.83 -1.50 5.27
CA PRO A 54 -5.56 -1.39 5.94
C PRO A 54 -5.75 -0.97 7.40
N SER A 55 -4.81 -1.35 8.25
CA SER A 55 -4.72 -0.89 9.62
C SER A 55 -4.22 0.56 9.71
N VAL A 56 -4.37 1.16 10.90
CA VAL A 56 -3.81 2.47 11.23
C VAL A 56 -2.30 2.50 11.00
N GLU A 57 -1.58 1.45 11.40
CA GLU A 57 -0.13 1.37 11.28
C GLU A 57 0.31 1.29 9.81
N GLU A 58 -0.38 0.50 8.99
CA GLU A 58 -0.10 0.36 7.56
C GLU A 58 -0.31 1.69 6.81
N LEU A 59 -1.44 2.38 7.03
CA LEU A 59 -1.65 3.68 6.41
C LEU A 59 -0.71 4.76 6.95
N ASN A 60 -0.34 4.69 8.22
CA ASN A 60 0.65 5.60 8.78
C ASN A 60 2.01 5.42 8.11
N ALA A 61 2.47 4.18 7.95
CA ALA A 61 3.71 3.86 7.27
C ALA A 61 3.66 4.30 5.80
N GLN A 62 2.55 4.04 5.10
CA GLN A 62 2.36 4.44 3.71
C GLN A 62 2.43 5.96 3.55
N LEU A 63 1.73 6.74 4.37
CA LEU A 63 1.76 8.21 4.29
C LEU A 63 3.14 8.78 4.63
N ASN A 64 3.82 8.24 5.64
CA ASN A 64 5.18 8.68 5.97
C ASN A 64 6.16 8.33 4.84
N THR A 65 6.05 7.15 4.22
CA THR A 65 6.88 6.74 3.08
C THR A 65 6.61 7.61 1.85
N ALA A 66 5.34 7.96 1.59
CA ALA A 66 4.95 8.84 0.50
C ALA A 66 5.53 10.26 0.65
N LEU A 67 5.66 10.74 1.90
CA LEU A 67 6.15 12.07 2.22
C LEU A 67 7.67 12.13 2.50
N ASP A 68 8.37 11.00 2.57
CA ASP A 68 9.81 10.96 2.80
C ASP A 68 10.58 11.22 1.50
N PRO A 69 11.32 12.35 1.34
CA PRO A 69 12.08 12.65 0.13
C PRO A 69 13.22 11.66 -0.15
N SER A 70 13.65 10.87 0.85
CA SER A 70 14.70 9.86 0.71
C SER A 70 14.21 8.59 -0.01
N VAL A 71 12.90 8.36 -0.03
CA VAL A 71 12.30 7.23 -0.74
C VAL A 71 12.29 7.52 -2.25
N PRO A 72 12.75 6.58 -3.11
CA PRO A 72 12.73 6.75 -4.56
C PRO A 72 11.34 7.07 -5.08
N ASN A 73 11.25 7.99 -6.04
CA ASN A 73 9.97 8.46 -6.55
C ASN A 73 9.14 7.33 -7.18
N GLU A 74 9.80 6.37 -7.83
CA GLU A 74 9.14 5.20 -8.45
C GLU A 74 8.33 4.39 -7.45
N GLN A 75 8.78 4.32 -6.19
CA GLN A 75 8.04 3.63 -5.12
C GLN A 75 6.83 4.43 -4.64
N LYS A 76 6.86 5.76 -4.80
CA LYS A 76 5.79 6.68 -4.38
C LYS A 76 4.67 6.81 -5.41
N LEU A 77 4.94 6.53 -6.69
CA LEU A 77 3.93 6.54 -7.77
C LEU A 77 2.74 5.66 -7.43
N ASP A 78 2.98 4.55 -6.75
CA ASP A 78 1.96 3.62 -6.30
C ASP A 78 1.08 4.15 -5.14
N PHE A 79 1.43 5.28 -4.52
CA PHE A 79 0.71 5.80 -3.35
C PHE A 79 -0.29 6.90 -3.67
N VAL A 80 -0.25 7.49 -4.87
CA VAL A 80 -1.17 8.55 -5.28
C VAL A 80 -1.89 8.14 -6.56
N GLN A 81 -3.21 8.26 -6.55
CA GLN A 81 -4.03 7.96 -7.73
C GLN A 81 -3.65 8.88 -8.90
N GLY A 82 -3.46 8.30 -10.09
CA GLY A 82 -3.11 9.06 -11.29
C GLY A 82 -1.68 9.59 -11.29
N GLY A 83 -0.79 9.03 -10.45
CA GLY A 83 0.64 9.31 -10.49
C GLY A 83 1.28 9.05 -11.86
N GLU A 84 0.69 8.21 -12.72
CA GLU A 84 1.19 8.00 -14.08
C GLU A 84 1.03 9.23 -14.98
N ALA A 85 0.03 10.08 -14.71
CA ALA A 85 -0.19 11.32 -15.46
C ALA A 85 0.85 12.39 -15.12
N ASP A 86 1.42 12.33 -13.92
CA ASP A 86 2.53 13.18 -13.51
C ASP A 86 3.44 12.45 -12.51
N PRO A 87 4.47 11.76 -13.02
CA PRO A 87 5.34 10.95 -12.18
C PRO A 87 6.05 11.76 -11.10
N GLU A 88 6.28 13.06 -11.30
CA GLU A 88 6.95 13.91 -10.31
C GLU A 88 6.00 14.42 -9.20
N LEU A 89 4.69 14.12 -9.28
CA LEU A 89 3.71 14.56 -8.28
C LEU A 89 4.09 14.08 -6.86
N PRO A 90 4.34 12.79 -6.60
CA PRO A 90 4.59 12.33 -5.24
C PRO A 90 5.91 12.89 -4.67
N ASN A 91 6.94 13.01 -5.51
CA ASN A 91 8.20 13.62 -5.12
C ASN A 91 8.04 15.09 -4.73
N ARG A 92 7.31 15.90 -5.51
CA ARG A 92 7.02 17.30 -5.14
C ARG A 92 6.23 17.41 -3.85
N LEU A 93 5.28 16.51 -3.62
CA LEU A 93 4.53 16.48 -2.36
C LEU A 93 5.45 16.16 -1.18
N ALA A 94 6.34 15.18 -1.32
CA ALA A 94 7.33 14.82 -0.30
C ALA A 94 8.29 15.98 0.03
N VAL A 95 8.85 16.63 -0.99
CA VAL A 95 9.73 17.79 -0.81
C VAL A 95 8.99 18.95 -0.15
N ALA A 96 7.78 19.29 -0.61
CA ALA A 96 7.00 20.38 -0.06
C ALA A 96 6.57 20.11 1.40
N ALA A 97 6.19 18.86 1.72
CA ALA A 97 5.90 18.45 3.09
C ALA A 97 7.14 18.57 3.99
N ARG A 98 8.30 18.11 3.52
CA ARG A 98 9.57 18.24 4.25
C ARG A 98 9.95 19.70 4.49
N ASP A 99 9.83 20.55 3.48
CA ASP A 99 10.18 21.98 3.59
C ASP A 99 9.22 22.74 4.51
N ALA A 100 7.96 22.31 4.58
CA ALA A 100 6.99 22.78 5.57
C ALA A 100 7.25 22.22 6.98
N GLY A 101 8.15 21.25 7.16
CA GLY A 101 8.34 20.55 8.43
C GLY A 101 7.11 19.73 8.84
N ALA A 102 6.37 19.21 7.85
CA ALA A 102 5.15 18.45 8.05
C ALA A 102 5.46 17.06 8.62
N GLN A 103 4.68 16.65 9.62
CA GLN A 103 4.69 15.32 10.21
C GLN A 103 3.28 14.75 10.14
N VAL A 104 3.14 13.46 9.85
CA VAL A 104 1.85 12.79 9.75
C VAL A 104 1.76 11.63 10.74
N GLN A 105 0.66 11.59 11.49
CA GLN A 105 0.30 10.47 12.34
C GLN A 105 -1.16 10.07 12.10
N VAL A 106 -1.39 8.90 11.52
CA VAL A 106 -2.74 8.32 11.40
C VAL A 106 -3.20 7.86 12.78
N THR A 107 -4.44 8.19 13.12
CA THR A 107 -5.07 7.84 14.41
C THR A 107 -6.26 6.90 14.25
N GLU A 108 -6.92 6.92 13.09
CA GLU A 108 -8.11 6.12 12.83
C GLU A 108 -8.20 5.78 11.34
N VAL A 109 -8.76 4.61 11.04
CA VAL A 109 -9.09 4.20 9.67
C VAL A 109 -10.55 3.76 9.62
N THR A 110 -11.31 4.33 8.69
CA THR A 110 -12.72 4.02 8.44
C THR A 110 -12.87 3.53 7.00
N SER A 111 -13.54 2.40 6.79
CA SER A 111 -13.87 1.90 5.46
C SER A 111 -15.33 2.19 5.11
N PHE A 112 -15.58 2.57 3.87
CA PHE A 112 -16.91 2.82 3.30
C PHE A 112 -17.28 1.80 2.22
N GLY A 113 -16.59 0.66 2.17
CA GLY A 113 -16.76 -0.37 1.14
C GLY A 113 -15.75 -0.20 0.01
N ASP A 114 -15.98 0.73 -0.90
CA ASP A 114 -15.13 1.00 -2.08
C ASP A 114 -14.01 2.03 -1.82
N SER A 115 -14.04 2.66 -0.66
CA SER A 115 -13.10 3.69 -0.25
C SER A 115 -12.71 3.53 1.23
N VAL A 116 -11.55 4.09 1.58
CA VAL A 116 -11.03 4.14 2.94
C VAL A 116 -10.70 5.58 3.28
N ASN A 117 -10.97 6.00 4.51
CA ASN A 117 -10.57 7.29 5.02
C ASN A 117 -9.67 7.11 6.24
N ALA A 118 -8.53 7.80 6.26
CA ALA A 118 -7.66 7.85 7.41
C ALA A 118 -7.77 9.20 8.09
N LYS A 119 -8.12 9.21 9.37
CA LYS A 119 -7.98 10.40 10.20
C LYS A 119 -6.54 10.53 10.62
N ALA A 120 -5.91 11.66 10.32
CA ALA A 120 -4.51 11.89 10.60
C ALA A 120 -4.26 13.26 11.26
N ASN A 121 -3.32 13.28 12.19
CA ASN A 121 -2.75 14.50 12.74
C ASN A 121 -1.61 14.94 11.83
N PHE A 122 -1.77 16.08 11.18
CA PHE A 122 -0.71 16.76 10.43
C PHE A 122 -0.14 17.88 11.29
N THR A 123 1.12 17.76 11.67
CA THR A 123 1.84 18.79 12.44
C THR A 123 2.75 19.56 11.52
N VAL A 124 2.57 20.88 11.43
CA VAL A 124 3.37 21.79 10.61
C VAL A 124 3.77 22.97 11.50
N ASN A 125 5.07 23.27 11.59
CA ASN A 125 5.59 24.33 12.48
C ASN A 125 5.10 24.25 13.94
N GLY A 126 4.91 23.03 14.46
CA GLY A 126 4.42 22.80 15.82
C GLY A 126 2.91 22.96 16.02
N GLN A 127 2.15 23.31 14.97
CA GLN A 127 0.69 23.31 15.00
C GLN A 127 0.16 22.01 14.41
N THR A 128 -0.59 21.26 15.21
CA THR A 128 -1.27 20.04 14.78
C THR A 128 -2.67 20.35 14.27
N ASN A 129 -2.99 19.89 13.07
CA ASN A 129 -4.31 19.96 12.47
C ASN A 129 -4.79 18.53 12.18
N VAL A 130 -6.04 18.24 12.53
CA VAL A 130 -6.67 16.95 12.20
C VAL A 130 -7.21 17.06 10.78
N VAL A 131 -6.83 16.12 9.92
CA VAL A 131 -7.29 16.02 8.55
C VAL A 131 -7.77 14.61 8.26
N ASP A 132 -8.72 14.52 7.34
CA ASP A 132 -9.19 13.26 6.79
C ASP A 132 -8.53 13.03 5.43
N VAL A 133 -7.85 11.89 5.27
CA VAL A 133 -7.10 11.50 4.08
C VAL A 133 -7.87 10.40 3.36
N PRO A 134 -8.54 10.69 2.22
CA PRO A 134 -9.27 9.70 1.46
C PRO A 134 -8.33 8.84 0.60
N PHE A 135 -8.59 7.54 0.63
CA PHE A 135 -7.94 6.51 -0.18
C PHE A 135 -8.97 5.82 -1.08
N VAL A 136 -8.54 5.50 -2.28
CA VAL A 136 -9.30 4.76 -3.29
C VAL A 136 -8.55 3.50 -3.67
N ALA A 137 -9.27 2.44 -3.98
CA ALA A 137 -8.67 1.22 -4.51
C ALA A 137 -8.32 1.43 -5.98
N ASP A 138 -7.06 1.19 -6.34
CA ASP A 138 -6.55 1.35 -7.70
C ASP A 138 -5.42 0.32 -7.90
N ALA A 139 -5.53 -0.50 -8.95
CA ALA A 139 -4.60 -1.59 -9.25
C ALA A 139 -4.35 -2.54 -8.06
N GLY A 140 -5.41 -2.85 -7.29
CA GLY A 140 -5.33 -3.72 -6.12
C GLY A 140 -4.59 -3.12 -4.92
N LYS A 141 -4.38 -1.80 -4.89
CA LYS A 141 -3.72 -1.08 -3.78
C LYS A 141 -4.59 0.09 -3.31
N TRP A 142 -4.47 0.45 -2.03
CA TRP A 142 -5.04 1.70 -1.52
C TRP A 142 -4.12 2.86 -1.88
N LYS A 143 -4.62 3.80 -2.68
CA LYS A 143 -3.89 5.01 -3.09
C LYS A 143 -4.59 6.24 -2.54
N VAL A 144 -3.83 7.26 -2.16
CA VAL A 144 -4.37 8.57 -1.81
C VAL A 144 -5.11 9.13 -3.00
N GLN A 145 -6.32 9.62 -2.78
CA GLN A 145 -7.17 10.15 -3.84
C GLN A 145 -6.50 11.36 -4.52
N LYS A 146 -6.53 11.39 -5.86
CA LYS A 146 -5.89 12.43 -6.67
C LYS A 146 -6.32 13.84 -6.25
N ALA A 147 -7.64 14.06 -6.09
CA ALA A 147 -8.19 15.36 -5.72
C ALA A 147 -7.65 15.88 -4.37
N TRP A 148 -7.47 14.98 -3.40
CA TRP A 148 -6.89 15.34 -2.11
C TRP A 148 -5.40 15.67 -2.22
N ALA A 149 -4.64 14.84 -2.93
CA ALA A 149 -3.21 15.10 -3.17
C ALA A 149 -2.98 16.44 -3.89
N CYS A 150 -3.81 16.76 -4.87
CA CYS A 150 -3.79 18.04 -5.58
C CYS A 150 -4.12 19.24 -4.68
N THR A 151 -5.10 19.07 -3.79
CA THR A 151 -5.45 20.11 -2.80
C THR A 151 -4.27 20.37 -1.86
N MET A 152 -3.63 19.31 -1.36
CA MET A 152 -2.45 19.44 -0.50
C MET A 152 -1.27 20.08 -1.21
N LEU A 153 -0.97 19.68 -2.46
CA LEU A 153 0.05 20.35 -3.26
C LEU A 153 -0.22 21.84 -3.42
N THR A 154 -1.46 22.21 -3.72
CA THR A 154 -1.86 23.61 -3.87
C THR A 154 -1.69 24.40 -2.57
N ASN A 155 -2.09 23.82 -1.43
CA ASN A 155 -1.92 24.43 -0.11
C ASN A 155 -0.44 24.62 0.26
N LEU A 156 0.44 23.76 -0.25
CA LEU A 156 1.89 23.85 -0.10
C LEU A 156 2.56 24.72 -1.19
N GLY A 157 1.78 25.40 -2.03
CA GLY A 157 2.27 26.30 -3.07
C GLY A 157 2.88 25.60 -4.30
N GLN A 158 2.57 24.32 -4.51
CA GLN A 158 3.04 23.51 -5.64
C GLN A 158 1.95 23.26 -6.67
N GLN A 159 2.36 22.94 -7.90
CA GLN A 159 1.47 22.57 -9.00
C GLN A 159 1.90 21.25 -9.64
N SER A 160 0.96 20.54 -10.25
CA SER A 160 1.18 19.27 -10.95
C SER A 160 0.26 19.17 -12.18
N ALA A 161 0.77 18.56 -13.25
CA ALA A 161 0.01 18.30 -14.47
C ALA A 161 -1.11 17.26 -14.26
N ALA A 162 -1.07 16.44 -13.20
CA ALA A 162 -2.17 15.53 -12.88
C ALA A 162 -3.36 16.24 -12.21
N CYS A 163 -3.18 17.51 -11.81
CA CYS A 163 -4.13 18.33 -11.04
C CYS A 163 -4.92 19.35 -11.88
N VAL A 164 -4.81 19.29 -13.21
CA VAL A 164 -5.56 20.13 -14.16
C VAL A 164 -6.66 19.36 -14.88
#